data_AF-A0A350TL73-F1
#
_entry.id   AF-A0A350TL73-F1
#
_cell.length_a   1.000
_cell.length_b   1.000
_cell.length_c   1.000
_cell.angle_alpha   90.00
_cell.angle_beta   90.00
_cell.angle_gamma   90.00
#
_symmetry.space_group_name_H-M   'P 1'
#
loop_
_entity.id
_entity.type
_entity.pdbx_description
1 polymer ?
#
loop_
_entity_poly.entity_id
_entity_poly.type
_entity_poly.pdbx_seq_one_letter_code
_entity_poly.pdbx_strand_id
1 'polypeptide(L)'
;MIAKWLEQAKRGQTVWLPDVREGCARMEDAVPVTMQLTLCGGSKRDFSLPLPRWQNEQEQQFVKQYVTACVYNTLSACSGREMAFYLDTRESEAAALLGQLDEVFQVRRTARSGYGKVINIADRLCRAFGGGRFAFAVRPQEDYSPAPDAAPVQGQLTERLRQAAARCGSGVCCGIDIGGTDIKAAVAADGRLVCVKEYDWNPAASPTAEGIIAPIELLVRLMACCAAGLTPALERALDKNAGDAVMAQAVAESLSVPMDVLGVSFPDVVIRDRIVGGETPKTQGMRSNPAADYEDAFAELGGLLERLQPLCREGAALHMTNDGHIAAFTAAAELAWSGKPDFSGGVIAHALGTDFGMGFLAPDGTIPEMPMELYDFLLDMGSFPQRELPAADLRSTRNENSGLPGARRYLGQAAAFRLAWDGDPALLAGFTQERDGLLTVPAEKRKPCLAHLMTQAAQGNAAAQEVFRRVGRHIGQINREMAPLLLPRTNVRYLFGRFVKEPACFRLLQEGCREIVPELVLEAADEELSVTPLMQALAAKGVTVAQFGQAIGAMYYAAMER
;
A
#
# COMPACT_ATOMS: atom_id res chain seq x y z
N MET A 1 -9.54 -15.34 -29.83
CA MET A 1 -9.18 -14.07 -29.13
C MET A 1 -7.75 -14.10 -28.60
N ILE A 2 -7.31 -15.21 -27.98
CA ILE A 2 -5.94 -15.38 -27.43
C ILE A 2 -4.84 -15.02 -28.43
N ALA A 3 -4.91 -15.50 -29.66
CA ALA A 3 -3.94 -15.17 -30.72
C ALA A 3 -3.72 -13.66 -30.93
N LYS A 4 -4.79 -12.84 -30.84
CA LYS A 4 -4.71 -11.38 -30.97
C LYS A 4 -3.96 -10.75 -29.80
N TRP A 5 -4.24 -11.21 -28.58
CA TRP A 5 -3.51 -10.75 -27.38
C TRP A 5 -2.03 -11.15 -27.44
N LEU A 6 -1.73 -12.36 -27.89
CA LEU A 6 -0.35 -12.81 -28.10
C LEU A 6 0.39 -11.97 -29.14
N GLU A 7 -0.27 -11.64 -30.26
CA GLU A 7 0.30 -10.77 -31.30
C GLU A 7 0.60 -9.36 -30.75
N GLN A 8 -0.34 -8.79 -30.00
CA GLN A 8 -0.18 -7.50 -29.31
C GLN A 8 0.98 -7.55 -28.31
N ALA A 9 1.03 -8.57 -27.46
CA ALA A 9 2.09 -8.77 -26.46
C ALA A 9 3.48 -8.86 -27.10
N LYS A 10 3.62 -9.63 -28.19
CA LYS A 10 4.87 -9.80 -28.93
C LYS A 10 5.35 -8.50 -29.59
N ARG A 11 4.42 -7.60 -29.96
CA ARG A 11 4.73 -6.26 -30.49
C ARG A 11 5.18 -5.27 -29.41
N GLY A 12 5.29 -5.69 -28.15
CA GLY A 12 5.65 -4.80 -27.04
C GLY A 12 4.50 -3.96 -26.52
N GLN A 13 3.28 -4.18 -27.00
CA GLN A 13 2.09 -3.46 -26.57
C GLN A 13 1.51 -4.08 -25.29
N THR A 14 0.93 -3.24 -24.45
CA THR A 14 0.26 -3.69 -23.22
C THR A 14 -0.98 -4.51 -23.57
N VAL A 15 -1.24 -5.56 -22.80
CA VAL A 15 -2.47 -6.36 -22.83
C VAL A 15 -3.04 -6.31 -21.42
N TRP A 16 -4.02 -5.44 -21.18
CA TRP A 16 -4.50 -5.20 -19.81
C TRP A 16 -5.28 -6.39 -19.26
N LEU A 17 -4.98 -6.79 -18.03
CA LEU A 17 -5.66 -7.89 -17.35
C LEU A 17 -7.19 -7.67 -17.26
N PRO A 18 -7.71 -6.46 -16.95
CA PRO A 18 -9.15 -6.19 -17.01
C PRO A 18 -9.76 -6.45 -18.39
N ASP A 19 -9.05 -6.11 -19.48
CA ASP A 19 -9.53 -6.36 -20.85
C ASP A 19 -9.55 -7.86 -21.19
N VAL A 20 -8.56 -8.61 -20.73
CA VAL A 20 -8.52 -10.07 -20.88
C VAL A 20 -9.67 -10.71 -20.11
N ARG A 21 -9.90 -10.29 -18.86
CA ARG A 21 -11.00 -10.79 -18.02
C ARG A 21 -12.36 -10.55 -18.67
N GLU A 22 -12.63 -9.31 -19.10
CA GLU A 22 -13.87 -9.00 -19.81
C GLU A 22 -13.99 -9.74 -21.14
N GLY A 23 -12.89 -9.88 -21.89
CA GLY A 23 -12.87 -10.64 -23.12
C GLY A 23 -13.24 -12.11 -22.91
N CYS A 24 -12.69 -12.74 -21.86
CA CYS A 24 -13.01 -14.12 -21.49
C CYS A 24 -14.45 -14.27 -21.00
N ALA A 25 -14.96 -13.32 -20.20
CA ALA A 25 -16.33 -13.33 -19.72
C ALA A 25 -17.40 -13.23 -20.83
N ARG A 26 -17.04 -12.72 -22.02
CA ARG A 26 -17.92 -12.61 -23.19
C ARG A 26 -17.83 -13.83 -24.13
N MET A 27 -16.93 -14.78 -23.89
CA MET A 27 -16.81 -15.98 -24.72
C MET A 27 -17.86 -17.01 -24.32
N GLU A 28 -18.62 -17.52 -25.30
CA GLU A 28 -19.64 -18.54 -25.06
C GLU A 28 -19.04 -19.91 -24.69
N ASP A 29 -17.82 -20.20 -25.13
CA ASP A 29 -17.13 -21.48 -24.94
C ASP A 29 -16.10 -21.46 -23.80
N ALA A 30 -16.00 -20.36 -23.05
CA ALA A 30 -15.12 -20.27 -21.89
C ALA A 30 -15.56 -21.25 -20.80
N VAL A 31 -14.58 -21.89 -20.16
CA VAL A 31 -14.82 -22.76 -19.02
C VAL A 31 -15.18 -21.89 -17.81
N PRO A 32 -16.38 -22.05 -17.23
CA PRO A 32 -16.75 -21.31 -16.03
C PRO A 32 -15.98 -21.87 -14.83
N VAL A 33 -15.22 -21.02 -14.16
CA VAL A 33 -14.54 -21.36 -12.91
C VAL A 33 -14.93 -20.32 -11.86
N THR A 34 -15.33 -20.80 -10.68
CA THR A 34 -15.50 -19.95 -9.50
C THR A 34 -14.27 -20.08 -8.62
N MET A 35 -13.58 -18.97 -8.40
CA MET A 35 -12.48 -18.85 -7.44
C MET A 35 -13.04 -18.38 -6.11
N GLN A 36 -13.07 -19.25 -5.11
CA GLN A 36 -13.52 -18.94 -3.76
C GLN A 36 -12.33 -18.81 -2.82
N LEU A 37 -12.12 -17.62 -2.29
CA LEU A 37 -11.11 -17.33 -1.28
C LEU A 37 -11.73 -17.44 0.11
N THR A 38 -11.11 -18.25 0.96
CA THR A 38 -11.43 -18.23 2.39
C THR A 38 -10.45 -17.30 3.11
N LEU A 39 -10.97 -16.23 3.70
CA LEU A 39 -10.19 -15.25 4.45
C LEU A 39 -9.73 -15.82 5.80
N CYS A 40 -8.78 -15.17 6.45
CA CYS A 40 -8.24 -15.61 7.75
C CYS A 40 -9.31 -15.60 8.86
N GLY A 41 -10.31 -14.71 8.78
CA GLY A 41 -11.47 -14.72 9.66
C GLY A 41 -12.48 -15.85 9.40
N GLY A 42 -12.26 -16.69 8.38
CA GLY A 42 -13.12 -17.81 8.00
C GLY A 42 -14.25 -17.46 7.04
N SER A 43 -14.55 -16.18 6.85
CA SER A 43 -15.48 -15.71 5.81
C SER A 43 -14.96 -16.03 4.41
N LYS A 44 -15.88 -16.28 3.48
CA LYS A 44 -15.58 -16.61 2.08
C LYS A 44 -15.87 -15.44 1.16
N ARG A 45 -15.17 -15.36 0.03
CA ARG A 45 -15.42 -14.42 -1.06
C ARG A 45 -15.29 -15.15 -2.40
N ASP A 46 -16.23 -14.93 -3.30
CA ASP A 46 -16.22 -15.53 -4.63
C ASP A 46 -15.77 -14.54 -5.68
N PHE A 47 -15.03 -15.05 -6.66
CA PHE A 47 -14.53 -14.32 -7.82
C PHE A 47 -14.75 -15.16 -9.07
N SER A 48 -15.28 -14.55 -10.11
CA SER A 48 -15.43 -15.19 -11.42
C SER A 48 -14.08 -15.27 -12.14
N LEU A 49 -13.74 -16.45 -12.69
CA LEU A 49 -12.52 -16.69 -13.44
C LEU A 49 -12.82 -17.49 -14.73
N PRO A 50 -13.50 -16.89 -15.73
CA PRO A 50 -13.77 -17.59 -16.98
C PRO A 50 -12.45 -17.90 -17.69
N LEU A 51 -12.22 -19.18 -18.04
CA LEU A 51 -11.00 -19.61 -18.72
C LEU A 51 -11.26 -19.80 -20.21
N PRO A 52 -10.55 -19.09 -21.10
CA PRO A 52 -10.69 -19.33 -22.53
C PRO A 52 -10.05 -20.67 -22.89
N ARG A 53 -10.62 -21.39 -23.86
CA ARG A 53 -9.99 -22.61 -24.39
C ARG A 53 -8.75 -22.28 -25.19
N TRP A 54 -7.76 -23.15 -25.15
CA TRP A 54 -6.48 -23.03 -25.87
C TRP A 54 -6.26 -24.20 -26.81
N GLN A 55 -5.47 -23.99 -27.87
CA GLN A 55 -5.22 -25.01 -28.91
C GLN A 55 -3.77 -25.50 -28.93
N ASN A 56 -2.84 -24.76 -28.33
CA ASN A 56 -1.42 -25.06 -28.36
C ASN A 56 -0.73 -24.59 -27.08
N GLU A 57 0.53 -24.99 -26.91
CA GLU A 57 1.35 -24.69 -25.73
C GLU A 57 1.51 -23.18 -25.47
N GLN A 58 1.63 -22.37 -26.53
CA GLN A 58 1.78 -20.93 -26.38
C GLN A 58 0.50 -20.27 -25.84
N GLU A 59 -0.67 -20.70 -26.34
CA GLU A 59 -1.95 -20.25 -25.81
C GLU A 59 -2.18 -20.76 -24.39
N GLN A 60 -1.85 -22.02 -24.11
CA GLN A 60 -1.92 -22.59 -22.76
C GLN A 60 -1.09 -21.78 -21.76
N GLN A 61 0.14 -21.39 -22.14
CA GLN A 61 1.00 -20.58 -21.31
C GLN A 61 0.44 -19.17 -21.07
N PHE A 62 -0.22 -18.57 -22.08
CA PHE A 62 -0.93 -17.30 -21.90
C PHE A 62 -2.10 -17.43 -20.93
N VAL A 63 -2.90 -18.50 -21.03
CA VAL A 63 -4.00 -18.77 -20.09
C VAL A 63 -3.46 -19.01 -18.68
N LYS A 64 -2.35 -19.73 -18.53
CA LYS A 64 -1.67 -19.91 -17.24
C LYS A 64 -1.24 -18.56 -16.65
N GLN A 65 -0.71 -17.64 -17.46
CA GLN A 65 -0.37 -16.28 -17.01
C GLN A 65 -1.62 -15.49 -16.58
N TYR A 66 -2.74 -15.60 -17.31
CA TYR A 66 -4.01 -14.96 -16.95
C TYR A 66 -4.51 -15.42 -15.58
N VAL A 67 -4.57 -16.73 -15.37
CA VAL A 67 -4.96 -17.35 -14.09
C VAL A 67 -4.03 -16.90 -12.98
N THR A 68 -2.72 -16.99 -13.21
CA THR A 68 -1.70 -16.61 -12.22
C THR A 68 -1.84 -15.14 -11.83
N ALA A 69 -2.10 -14.24 -12.78
CA ALA A 69 -2.30 -12.83 -12.52
C ALA A 69 -3.56 -12.55 -11.70
N CYS A 70 -4.68 -13.20 -12.02
CA CYS A 70 -5.92 -13.07 -11.25
C CYS A 70 -5.76 -13.57 -9.80
N VAL A 71 -5.13 -14.74 -9.63
CA VAL A 71 -4.85 -15.31 -8.29
C VAL A 71 -3.90 -14.41 -7.51
N TYR A 72 -2.82 -13.94 -8.15
CA TYR A 72 -1.84 -13.06 -7.50
C TYR A 72 -2.48 -11.76 -7.03
N ASN A 73 -3.25 -11.07 -7.89
CA ASN A 73 -3.90 -9.82 -7.51
C ASN A 73 -4.93 -10.03 -6.40
N THR A 74 -5.67 -11.14 -6.44
CA THR A 74 -6.64 -11.48 -5.38
C THR A 74 -5.96 -11.71 -4.04
N LEU A 75 -4.86 -12.47 -4.00
CA LEU A 75 -4.10 -12.70 -2.77
C LEU A 75 -3.36 -11.43 -2.30
N SER A 76 -2.87 -10.59 -3.20
CA SER A 76 -2.22 -9.32 -2.85
C SER A 76 -3.23 -8.31 -2.27
N ALA A 77 -4.48 -8.31 -2.74
CA ALA A 77 -5.52 -7.47 -2.17
C ALA A 77 -6.06 -8.01 -0.85
N CYS A 78 -6.43 -9.29 -0.82
CA CYS A 78 -7.28 -9.85 0.24
C CYS A 78 -6.53 -10.81 1.16
N SER A 79 -5.51 -11.50 0.65
CA SER A 79 -4.90 -12.69 1.26
C SER A 79 -5.95 -13.75 1.67
N GLY A 80 -5.55 -14.78 2.39
CA GLY A 80 -6.47 -15.79 2.92
C GLY A 80 -5.77 -17.04 3.40
N ARG A 81 -6.56 -18.05 3.74
CA ARG A 81 -6.08 -19.37 4.18
C ARG A 81 -6.21 -20.45 3.10
N GLU A 82 -7.15 -20.28 2.18
CA GLU A 82 -7.36 -21.24 1.10
C GLU A 82 -7.96 -20.54 -0.11
N MET A 83 -7.45 -20.87 -1.30
CA MET A 83 -8.07 -20.51 -2.57
C MET A 83 -8.56 -21.77 -3.28
N ALA A 84 -9.87 -21.92 -3.39
CA ALA A 84 -10.51 -23.06 -4.03
C ALA A 84 -11.07 -22.69 -5.40
N PHE A 85 -10.90 -23.58 -6.37
CA PHE A 85 -11.45 -23.44 -7.72
C PHE A 85 -12.53 -24.49 -7.94
N TYR A 86 -13.74 -24.03 -8.24
CA TYR A 86 -14.89 -24.89 -8.55
C TYR A 86 -15.18 -24.84 -10.05
N LEU A 87 -15.24 -26.02 -10.66
CA LEU A 87 -15.50 -26.20 -12.09
C LEU A 87 -16.09 -27.60 -12.38
N ASP A 88 -16.65 -27.77 -13.57
CA ASP A 88 -17.15 -29.06 -14.04
C ASP A 88 -16.01 -30.09 -14.15
N THR A 89 -16.20 -31.29 -13.60
CA THR A 89 -15.18 -32.36 -13.59
C THR A 89 -14.79 -32.85 -14.98
N ARG A 90 -15.60 -32.57 -16.00
CA ARG A 90 -15.31 -32.88 -17.40
C ARG A 90 -14.22 -31.98 -17.99
N GLU A 91 -13.97 -30.82 -17.39
CA GLU A 91 -12.97 -29.84 -17.84
C GLU A 91 -11.57 -30.19 -17.32
N SER A 92 -11.10 -31.38 -17.67
CA SER A 92 -9.86 -31.98 -17.14
C SER A 92 -8.61 -31.14 -17.45
N GLU A 93 -8.56 -30.50 -18.62
CA GLU A 93 -7.44 -29.63 -19.00
C GLU A 93 -7.37 -28.36 -18.14
N ALA A 94 -8.53 -27.75 -17.85
CA ALA A 94 -8.64 -26.60 -16.96
C ALA A 94 -8.27 -26.97 -15.52
N ALA A 95 -8.78 -28.09 -15.02
CA ALA A 95 -8.44 -28.61 -13.70
C ALA A 95 -6.93 -28.89 -13.56
N ALA A 96 -6.31 -29.49 -14.58
CA ALA A 96 -4.88 -29.76 -14.60
C ALA A 96 -4.04 -28.47 -14.61
N LEU A 97 -4.47 -27.44 -15.33
CA LEU A 97 -3.81 -26.12 -15.31
C LEU A 97 -3.88 -25.47 -13.92
N LEU A 98 -5.05 -25.50 -13.28
CA LEU A 98 -5.26 -24.97 -11.92
C LEU A 98 -4.47 -25.76 -10.87
N GLY A 99 -4.32 -27.07 -11.04
CA GLY A 99 -3.51 -27.94 -10.16
C GLY A 99 -2.02 -27.59 -10.14
N GLN A 100 -1.52 -26.82 -11.11
CA GLN A 100 -0.11 -26.38 -11.15
C GLN A 100 0.17 -25.17 -10.26
N LEU A 101 -0.86 -24.51 -9.70
CA LEU A 101 -0.68 -23.26 -8.95
C LEU A 101 0.15 -23.44 -7.67
N ASP A 102 0.09 -24.62 -7.03
CA ASP A 102 0.95 -24.99 -5.90
C ASP A 102 2.44 -24.79 -6.21
N GLU A 103 2.86 -25.18 -7.42
CA GLU A 103 4.24 -25.05 -7.87
C GLU A 103 4.56 -23.61 -8.30
N VAL A 104 3.66 -22.97 -9.05
CA VAL A 104 3.83 -21.58 -9.53
C VAL A 104 4.01 -20.61 -8.37
N PHE A 105 3.18 -20.74 -7.34
CA PHE A 105 3.22 -19.92 -6.12
C PHE A 105 4.12 -20.50 -5.04
N GLN A 106 4.82 -21.62 -5.31
CA GLN A 106 5.84 -22.18 -4.43
C GLN A 106 5.30 -22.45 -3.01
N VAL A 107 4.05 -22.92 -2.89
CA VAL A 107 3.33 -23.06 -1.62
C VAL A 107 4.09 -23.93 -0.62
N ARG A 108 4.81 -24.95 -1.11
CA ARG A 108 5.58 -25.90 -0.28
C ARG A 108 7.02 -25.45 0.03
N ARG A 109 7.50 -24.35 -0.56
CA ARG A 109 8.85 -23.82 -0.32
C ARG A 109 8.87 -22.88 0.88
N THR A 110 9.99 -22.84 1.59
CA THR A 110 10.23 -21.89 2.69
C THR A 110 10.78 -20.57 2.17
N ALA A 111 11.74 -20.61 1.22
CA ALA A 111 12.22 -19.44 0.51
C ALA A 111 11.47 -19.28 -0.81
N ARG A 112 10.60 -18.25 -0.88
CA ARG A 112 9.75 -17.97 -2.04
C ARG A 112 10.23 -16.76 -2.83
N SER A 113 9.97 -16.76 -4.14
CA SER A 113 10.28 -15.67 -5.07
C SER A 113 9.17 -15.47 -6.09
N GLY A 114 9.19 -14.35 -6.83
CA GLY A 114 8.18 -14.07 -7.86
C GLY A 114 6.77 -14.12 -7.28
N TYR A 115 5.89 -14.92 -7.91
CA TYR A 115 4.51 -15.09 -7.47
C TYR A 115 4.37 -15.63 -6.04
N GLY A 116 5.33 -16.44 -5.58
CA GLY A 116 5.27 -17.06 -4.26
C GLY A 116 5.41 -16.10 -3.09
N LYS A 117 5.87 -14.86 -3.32
CA LYS A 117 5.97 -13.85 -2.24
C LYS A 117 4.64 -13.56 -1.56
N VAL A 118 3.53 -13.57 -2.30
CA VAL A 118 2.20 -13.32 -1.74
C VAL A 118 1.78 -14.40 -0.72
N ILE A 119 2.35 -15.61 -0.84
CA ILE A 119 2.09 -16.71 0.10
C ILE A 119 2.76 -16.46 1.45
N ASN A 120 3.87 -15.72 1.51
CA ASN A 120 4.51 -15.37 2.77
C ASN A 120 3.59 -14.51 3.64
N ILE A 121 2.90 -13.53 3.04
CA ILE A 121 1.90 -12.70 3.74
C ILE A 121 0.70 -13.56 4.16
N ALA A 122 0.22 -14.46 3.29
CA ALA A 122 -0.87 -15.38 3.61
C ALA A 122 -0.54 -16.31 4.79
N ASP A 123 0.65 -16.91 4.79
CA ASP A 123 1.12 -17.78 5.88
C ASP A 123 1.30 -16.99 7.19
N ARG A 124 1.85 -15.77 7.16
CA ARG A 124 1.97 -14.90 8.34
C ARG A 124 0.62 -14.55 8.93
N LEU A 125 -0.32 -14.16 8.07
CA LEU A 125 -1.69 -13.87 8.46
C LEU A 125 -2.39 -15.08 9.08
N CYS A 126 -2.24 -16.24 8.46
CA CYS A 126 -2.80 -17.46 9.02
C CYS A 126 -2.16 -17.78 10.38
N ARG A 127 -0.84 -17.71 10.52
CA ARG A 127 -0.14 -17.93 11.79
C ARG A 127 -0.62 -16.96 12.88
N ALA A 128 -0.74 -15.67 12.55
CA ALA A 128 -1.15 -14.62 13.48
C ALA A 128 -2.59 -14.81 13.99
N PHE A 129 -3.47 -15.41 13.19
CA PHE A 129 -4.90 -15.53 13.50
C PHE A 129 -5.38 -16.99 13.65
N GLY A 130 -4.48 -17.91 14.01
CA GLY A 130 -4.82 -19.29 14.40
C GLY A 130 -5.19 -20.23 13.24
N GLY A 131 -4.77 -19.91 12.02
CA GLY A 131 -4.90 -20.74 10.82
C GLY A 131 -3.67 -21.63 10.53
N GLY A 132 -3.86 -22.60 9.64
CA GLY A 132 -2.78 -23.42 9.09
C GLY A 132 -2.00 -22.71 7.97
N ARG A 133 -1.24 -23.46 7.17
CA ARG A 133 -0.61 -22.88 5.96
C ARG A 133 -1.66 -22.61 4.88
N PHE A 134 -1.36 -21.63 4.02
CA PHE A 134 -2.17 -21.38 2.84
C PHE A 134 -2.20 -22.62 1.92
N ALA A 135 -3.34 -22.88 1.28
CA ALA A 135 -3.49 -23.97 0.32
C ALA A 135 -4.31 -23.58 -0.91
N PHE A 136 -4.01 -24.21 -2.05
CA PHE A 136 -4.91 -24.27 -3.20
C PHE A 136 -5.75 -25.55 -3.19
N ALA A 137 -6.96 -25.48 -3.73
CA ALA A 137 -7.80 -26.64 -3.95
C ALA A 137 -8.52 -26.56 -5.30
N VAL A 138 -8.65 -27.68 -6.00
CA VAL A 138 -9.52 -27.82 -7.17
C VAL A 138 -10.64 -28.78 -6.80
N ARG A 139 -11.89 -28.34 -6.96
CA ARG A 139 -13.08 -29.05 -6.48
C ARG A 139 -14.15 -29.14 -7.58
N PRO A 140 -14.96 -30.21 -7.59
CA PRO A 140 -16.15 -30.30 -8.44
C PRO A 140 -17.13 -29.14 -8.20
N GLN A 141 -17.80 -28.67 -9.25
CA GLN A 141 -18.84 -27.64 -9.15
C GLN A 141 -20.01 -28.02 -8.22
N GLU A 142 -20.29 -29.31 -8.04
CA GLU A 142 -21.31 -29.82 -7.12
C GLU A 142 -21.01 -29.55 -5.63
N ASP A 143 -19.73 -29.38 -5.28
CA ASP A 143 -19.30 -29.03 -3.91
C ASP A 143 -19.34 -27.52 -3.63
N TYR A 144 -19.65 -26.71 -4.65
CA TYR A 144 -19.65 -25.25 -4.52
C TYR A 144 -20.84 -24.77 -3.67
N SER A 145 -20.51 -24.07 -2.58
CA SER A 145 -21.45 -23.25 -1.82
C SER A 145 -21.07 -21.78 -2.00
N PRO A 146 -21.99 -20.94 -2.52
CA PRO A 146 -21.75 -19.51 -2.65
C PRO A 146 -21.35 -18.86 -1.32
N ALA A 147 -20.42 -17.92 -1.38
CA ALA A 147 -20.13 -17.00 -0.31
C ALA A 147 -21.35 -16.08 -0.07
N PRO A 148 -21.61 -15.70 1.19
CA PRO A 148 -22.65 -14.72 1.46
C PRO A 148 -22.25 -13.37 0.87
N ASP A 149 -23.25 -12.61 0.39
CA ASP A 149 -23.02 -11.24 -0.04
C ASP A 149 -22.50 -10.40 1.14
N ALA A 150 -21.45 -9.61 0.88
CA ALA A 150 -20.95 -8.68 1.88
C ALA A 150 -22.00 -7.58 2.11
N ALA A 151 -22.50 -7.46 3.35
CA ALA A 151 -23.39 -6.38 3.72
C ALA A 151 -22.70 -5.03 3.46
N PRO A 152 -23.37 -4.05 2.83
CA PRO A 152 -22.75 -2.75 2.59
C PRO A 152 -22.42 -2.08 3.93
N VAL A 153 -21.14 -1.75 4.15
CA VAL A 153 -20.72 -0.95 5.30
C VAL A 153 -21.31 0.45 5.16
N GLN A 154 -22.16 0.87 6.08
CA GLN A 154 -22.79 2.19 6.11
C GLN A 154 -22.33 2.94 7.35
N GLY A 155 -22.20 4.26 7.28
CA GLY A 155 -21.83 5.06 8.43
C GLY A 155 -21.79 6.55 8.17
N GLN A 156 -21.42 7.30 9.20
CA GLN A 156 -21.32 8.75 9.18
C GLN A 156 -19.84 9.18 9.22
N LEU A 157 -19.04 8.75 8.24
CA LEU A 157 -17.59 8.97 8.21
C LEU A 157 -17.19 10.42 8.51
N THR A 158 -17.82 11.41 7.86
CA THR A 158 -17.53 12.83 8.06
C THR A 158 -17.69 13.26 9.54
N GLU A 159 -18.71 12.76 10.24
CA GLU A 159 -18.96 13.10 11.63
C GLU A 159 -17.98 12.38 12.57
N ARG A 160 -17.72 11.08 12.33
CA ARG A 160 -16.74 10.31 13.11
C ARG A 160 -15.33 10.90 13.01
N LEU A 161 -14.93 11.37 11.83
CA LEU A 161 -13.63 12.03 11.63
C LEU A 161 -13.51 13.33 12.46
N ARG A 162 -14.57 14.13 12.53
CA ARG A 162 -14.58 15.34 13.37
C ARG A 162 -14.52 14.99 14.85
N GLN A 163 -15.30 14.01 15.28
CA GLN A 163 -15.30 13.54 16.67
C GLN A 163 -13.93 13.00 17.08
N ALA A 164 -13.28 12.25 16.20
CA ALA A 164 -11.93 11.75 16.40
C ALA A 164 -10.91 12.88 16.59
N ALA A 165 -10.92 13.90 15.72
CA ALA A 165 -10.07 15.07 15.88
C ALA A 165 -10.40 15.87 17.16
N ALA A 166 -11.68 16.03 17.49
CA ALA A 166 -12.13 16.73 18.68
C ALA A 166 -11.75 16.00 19.99
N ARG A 167 -11.75 14.66 20.00
CA ARG A 167 -11.35 13.85 21.17
C ARG A 167 -9.90 14.08 21.57
N CYS A 168 -9.02 14.41 20.61
CA CYS A 168 -7.66 14.83 20.89
C CYS A 168 -7.55 16.23 21.54
N GLY A 169 -8.69 16.89 21.81
CA GLY A 169 -8.79 18.13 22.59
C GLY A 169 -8.69 17.94 24.12
N SER A 170 -8.63 16.70 24.61
CA SER A 170 -8.59 16.38 26.05
C SER A 170 -7.65 15.21 26.33
N GLY A 171 -7.00 15.20 27.51
CA GLY A 171 -6.11 14.12 27.92
C GLY A 171 -4.78 14.13 27.16
N VAL A 172 -4.02 13.03 27.28
CA VAL A 172 -2.71 12.89 26.64
C VAL A 172 -2.81 12.03 25.39
N CYS A 173 -2.54 12.63 24.23
CA CYS A 173 -2.58 11.98 22.93
C CYS A 173 -1.20 11.93 22.30
N CYS A 174 -0.71 10.74 21.95
CA CYS A 174 0.55 10.53 21.25
C CYS A 174 0.30 9.88 19.89
N GLY A 175 1.05 10.33 18.90
CA GLY A 175 0.99 9.79 17.55
C GLY A 175 2.39 9.61 17.00
N ILE A 176 2.63 8.48 16.35
CA ILE A 176 3.92 8.14 15.77
C ILE A 176 3.75 7.75 14.31
N ASP A 177 4.57 8.35 13.47
CA ASP A 177 4.75 7.99 12.07
C ASP A 177 6.12 7.35 11.87
N ILE A 178 6.11 6.04 11.60
CA ILE A 178 7.32 5.24 11.42
C ILE A 178 7.63 5.19 9.93
N GLY A 179 8.72 5.84 9.53
CA GLY A 179 9.23 5.83 8.18
C GLY A 179 10.34 4.79 7.96
N GLY A 180 10.86 4.73 6.74
CA GLY A 180 12.00 3.86 6.42
C GLY A 180 13.36 4.37 6.89
N THR A 181 13.50 5.68 7.11
CA THR A 181 14.77 6.36 7.46
C THR A 181 14.70 7.20 8.72
N ASP A 182 13.49 7.51 9.16
CA ASP A 182 13.23 8.32 10.33
C ASP A 182 11.90 7.91 10.97
N ILE A 183 11.72 8.25 12.24
CA ILE A 183 10.46 8.16 12.99
C ILE A 183 10.09 9.56 13.43
N LYS A 184 8.81 9.92 13.28
CA LYS A 184 8.26 11.19 13.72
C LYS A 184 7.22 10.98 14.79
N ALA A 185 7.48 11.50 15.98
CA ALA A 185 6.57 11.45 17.11
C ALA A 185 6.03 12.84 17.43
N ALA A 186 4.76 12.90 17.80
CA ALA A 186 4.12 14.10 18.32
C ALA A 186 3.32 13.73 19.58
N VAL A 187 3.24 14.67 20.53
CA VAL A 187 2.40 14.50 21.72
C VAL A 187 1.65 15.78 22.04
N ALA A 188 0.36 15.64 22.32
CA ALA A 188 -0.53 16.69 22.74
C ALA A 188 -1.09 16.38 24.13
N ALA A 189 -1.32 17.43 24.92
CA ALA A 189 -1.96 17.36 26.22
C ALA A 189 -3.06 18.42 26.29
N ASP A 190 -4.29 17.99 26.56
CA ASP A 190 -5.48 18.85 26.66
C ASP A 190 -5.62 19.81 25.46
N GLY A 191 -5.54 19.24 24.25
CA GLY A 191 -5.70 19.96 22.99
C GLY A 191 -4.53 20.84 22.58
N ARG A 192 -3.44 20.88 23.37
CA ARG A 192 -2.23 21.64 23.05
C ARG A 192 -1.11 20.71 22.61
N LEU A 193 -0.57 20.94 21.42
CA LEU A 193 0.65 20.26 20.96
C LEU A 193 1.83 20.62 21.87
N VAL A 194 2.35 19.65 22.62
CA VAL A 194 3.40 19.84 23.62
C VAL A 194 4.77 19.85 22.94
N CYS A 195 5.11 18.81 22.20
CA CYS A 195 6.35 18.71 21.44
C CYS A 195 6.23 17.76 20.25
N VAL A 196 7.26 17.80 19.41
CA VAL A 196 7.49 16.89 18.28
C VAL A 196 8.93 16.42 18.30
N LYS A 197 9.20 15.23 17.75
CA LYS A 197 10.54 14.66 17.62
C LYS A 197 10.67 13.93 16.30
N GLU A 198 11.69 14.30 15.51
CA GLU A 198 12.18 13.52 14.38
C GLU A 198 13.42 12.74 14.83
N TYR A 199 13.43 11.44 14.59
CA TYR A 199 14.52 10.54 14.99
C TYR A 199 14.99 9.76 13.77
N ASP A 200 16.21 10.06 13.30
CA ASP A 200 16.82 9.31 12.20
C ASP A 200 17.23 7.92 12.69
N TRP A 201 16.91 6.88 11.92
CA TRP A 201 17.19 5.50 12.31
C TRP A 201 17.48 4.61 11.09
N ASN A 202 18.00 3.41 11.35
CA ASN A 202 18.30 2.43 10.31
C ASN A 202 17.83 1.02 10.73
N PRO A 203 16.53 0.72 10.61
CA PRO A 203 16.00 -0.58 11.05
C PRO A 203 16.59 -1.74 10.23
N ALA A 204 16.98 -1.47 8.97
CA ALA A 204 17.58 -2.47 8.09
C ALA A 204 18.92 -3.03 8.59
N ALA A 205 19.63 -2.30 9.47
CA ALA A 205 20.86 -2.76 10.08
C ALA A 205 20.65 -3.67 11.31
N SER A 206 19.44 -3.70 11.88
CA SER A 206 19.17 -4.49 13.07
C SER A 206 19.01 -5.98 12.73
N PRO A 207 19.78 -6.88 13.36
CA PRO A 207 19.64 -8.33 13.17
C PRO A 207 18.48 -8.94 13.98
N THR A 208 17.83 -8.17 14.85
CA THR A 208 16.77 -8.62 15.77
C THR A 208 15.55 -7.70 15.72
N ALA A 209 14.38 -8.23 16.10
CA ALA A 209 13.17 -7.43 16.26
C ALA A 209 13.30 -6.41 17.40
N GLU A 210 13.94 -6.78 18.51
CA GLU A 210 14.19 -5.85 19.63
C GLU A 210 14.95 -4.59 19.19
N GLY A 211 15.94 -4.70 18.29
CA GLY A 211 16.66 -3.52 17.79
C GLY A 211 15.81 -2.60 16.89
N ILE A 212 14.60 -3.03 16.50
CA ILE A 212 13.60 -2.21 15.82
C ILE A 212 12.55 -1.69 16.82
N ILE A 213 12.11 -2.53 17.77
CA ILE A 213 11.07 -2.20 18.75
C ILE A 213 11.57 -1.19 19.79
N ALA A 214 12.78 -1.39 20.34
CA ALA A 214 13.27 -0.60 21.47
C ALA A 214 13.38 0.91 21.18
N PRO A 215 13.85 1.36 20.00
CA PRO A 215 13.82 2.79 19.66
C PRO A 215 12.40 3.37 19.61
N ILE A 216 11.42 2.60 19.13
CA ILE A 216 10.00 3.04 19.07
C ILE A 216 9.45 3.19 20.49
N GLU A 217 9.67 2.21 21.37
CA GLU A 217 9.28 2.29 22.78
C GLU A 217 9.91 3.49 23.49
N LEU A 218 11.19 3.73 23.25
CA LEU A 218 11.93 4.84 23.85
C LEU A 218 11.32 6.19 23.44
N LEU A 219 10.91 6.35 22.17
CA LEU A 219 10.22 7.54 21.69
C LEU A 219 8.86 7.73 22.37
N VAL A 220 8.05 6.67 22.53
CA VAL A 220 6.77 6.77 23.26
C VAL A 220 6.99 7.16 24.72
N ARG A 221 7.99 6.59 25.39
CA ARG A 221 8.35 6.96 26.76
C ARG A 221 8.79 8.41 26.85
N LEU A 222 9.59 8.89 25.89
CA LEU A 222 9.99 10.29 25.81
C LEU A 222 8.77 11.20 25.66
N MET A 223 7.82 10.85 24.79
CA MET A 223 6.56 11.59 24.63
C MET A 223 5.75 11.63 25.93
N ALA A 224 5.69 10.52 26.66
CA ALA A 224 5.03 10.44 27.98
C ALA A 224 5.67 11.34 29.03
N CYS A 225 6.99 11.45 29.04
CA CYS A 225 7.70 12.39 29.90
C CYS A 225 7.43 13.84 29.50
N CYS A 226 7.49 14.16 28.19
CA CYS A 226 7.21 15.51 27.70
C CYS A 226 5.79 15.97 28.03
N ALA A 227 4.80 15.07 27.95
CA ALA A 227 3.42 15.36 28.34
C ALA A 227 3.27 15.67 29.84
N ALA A 228 4.08 15.05 30.71
CA ALA A 228 4.10 15.34 32.14
C ALA A 228 4.69 16.73 32.44
N GLY A 229 5.64 17.18 31.62
CA GLY A 229 6.22 18.51 31.67
C GLY A 229 7.60 18.57 31.02
N LEU A 230 7.85 19.59 30.20
CA LEU A 230 9.15 19.79 29.56
C LEU A 230 10.22 20.23 30.56
N THR A 231 11.37 19.57 30.51
CA THR A 231 12.58 19.91 31.26
C THR A 231 13.74 20.16 30.30
N PRO A 232 14.83 20.83 30.72
CA PRO A 232 15.99 21.01 29.86
C PRO A 232 16.63 19.70 29.38
N ALA A 233 16.50 18.61 30.14
CA ALA A 233 16.96 17.29 29.71
C ALA A 233 16.10 16.73 28.57
N LEU A 234 14.78 16.87 28.69
CA LEU A 234 13.83 16.47 27.65
C LEU A 234 13.99 17.33 26.39
N GLU A 235 14.18 18.64 26.52
CA GLU A 235 14.44 19.53 25.37
C GLU A 235 15.70 19.12 24.60
N ARG A 236 16.78 18.73 25.29
CA ARG A 236 17.97 18.16 24.64
C ARG A 236 17.69 16.82 23.96
N ALA A 237 16.87 15.97 24.56
CA ALA A 237 16.47 14.69 23.95
C ALA A 237 15.54 14.86 22.73
N LEU A 238 14.85 15.99 22.62
CA LEU A 238 14.01 16.34 21.48
C LEU A 238 14.81 16.84 20.26
N ASP A 239 16.09 17.21 20.43
CA ASP A 239 16.95 17.59 19.30
C ASP A 239 17.00 16.44 18.28
N LYS A 240 16.91 16.77 16.98
CA LYS A 240 16.90 15.75 15.91
C LYS A 240 18.09 14.78 16.00
N ASN A 241 19.26 15.28 16.41
CA ASN A 241 20.50 14.51 16.47
C ASN A 241 20.74 13.83 17.84
N ALA A 242 19.83 13.97 18.80
CA ALA A 242 19.91 13.23 20.05
C ALA A 242 19.74 11.73 19.79
N GLY A 243 20.76 10.96 20.14
CA GLY A 243 20.74 9.50 20.07
C GLY A 243 20.12 8.85 21.31
N ASP A 244 19.99 7.52 21.26
CA ASP A 244 19.25 6.72 22.24
C ASP A 244 19.72 6.92 23.68
N ALA A 245 21.03 7.03 23.91
CA ALA A 245 21.57 7.23 25.25
C ALA A 245 21.09 8.55 25.91
N VAL A 246 20.99 9.62 25.11
CA VAL A 246 20.51 10.93 25.61
C VAL A 246 19.02 10.86 25.92
N MET A 247 18.24 10.24 25.03
CA MET A 247 16.80 10.05 25.23
C MET A 247 16.53 9.16 26.45
N ALA A 248 17.24 8.04 26.59
CA ALA A 248 17.09 7.11 27.71
C ALA A 248 17.43 7.76 29.04
N GLN A 249 18.50 8.56 29.10
CA GLN A 249 18.86 9.31 30.31
C GLN A 249 17.76 10.32 30.68
N ALA A 250 17.27 11.09 29.70
CA ALA A 250 16.22 12.08 29.94
C ALA A 250 14.91 11.43 30.41
N VAL A 251 14.55 10.28 29.84
CA VAL A 251 13.40 9.48 30.29
C VAL A 251 13.58 8.96 31.71
N ALA A 252 14.76 8.42 32.04
CA ALA A 252 15.03 7.87 33.38
C ALA A 252 15.00 8.93 34.50
N GLU A 253 15.33 10.19 34.17
CA GLU A 253 15.33 11.32 35.11
C GLU A 253 13.98 12.04 35.21
N SER A 254 13.00 11.70 34.38
CA SER A 254 11.74 12.43 34.25
C SER A 254 10.55 11.64 34.78
N LEU A 255 9.55 12.35 35.30
CA LEU A 255 8.22 11.79 35.53
C LEU A 255 7.55 11.53 34.17
N SER A 256 6.66 10.54 34.12
CA SER A 256 5.84 10.25 32.95
C SER A 256 4.37 10.22 33.32
N VAL A 257 3.51 10.50 32.34
CA VAL A 257 2.06 10.30 32.44
C VAL A 257 1.61 9.29 31.40
N PRO A 258 0.66 8.39 31.72
CA PRO A 258 0.19 7.41 30.76
C PRO A 258 -0.63 8.08 29.65
N MET A 259 -0.57 7.51 28.44
CA MET A 259 -1.34 7.98 27.28
C MET A 259 -2.82 7.61 27.40
N ASP A 260 -3.71 8.53 27.02
CA ASP A 260 -5.14 8.26 26.81
C ASP A 260 -5.41 7.81 25.37
N VAL A 261 -4.60 8.28 24.42
CA VAL A 261 -4.63 7.90 23.01
C VAL A 261 -3.19 7.67 22.51
N LEU A 262 -2.94 6.53 21.85
CA LEU A 262 -1.69 6.25 21.16
C LEU A 262 -1.97 5.66 19.77
N GLY A 263 -1.63 6.44 18.75
CA GLY A 263 -1.75 6.04 17.35
C GLY A 263 -0.39 5.73 16.72
N VAL A 264 -0.34 4.67 15.93
CA VAL A 264 0.88 4.27 15.21
C VAL A 264 0.59 4.11 13.71
N SER A 265 1.33 4.85 12.89
CA SER A 265 1.45 4.68 11.43
C SER A 265 2.68 3.82 11.16
N PHE A 266 2.50 2.67 10.51
CA PHE A 266 3.58 1.72 10.23
C PHE A 266 3.74 1.47 8.71
N PRO A 267 4.97 1.41 8.16
CA PRO A 267 5.20 1.42 6.72
C PRO A 267 5.27 -0.01 6.14
N ASP A 268 4.28 -0.83 6.50
CA ASP A 268 4.11 -2.24 6.12
C ASP A 268 2.63 -2.66 6.31
N VAL A 269 2.29 -3.90 5.97
CA VAL A 269 0.93 -4.43 6.16
C VAL A 269 0.60 -4.58 7.64
N VAL A 270 -0.44 -3.89 8.07
CA VAL A 270 -1.01 -3.97 9.42
C VAL A 270 -2.47 -4.39 9.34
N ILE A 271 -2.82 -5.47 10.04
CA ILE A 271 -4.18 -6.01 10.12
C ILE A 271 -4.49 -6.29 11.59
N ARG A 272 -5.63 -5.80 12.07
CA ARG A 272 -6.11 -5.89 13.45
C ARG A 272 -5.04 -5.42 14.44
N ASP A 273 -4.47 -4.25 14.12
CA ASP A 273 -3.42 -3.61 14.90
C ASP A 273 -2.15 -4.49 15.09
N ARG A 274 -1.91 -5.46 14.20
CA ARG A 274 -0.73 -6.35 14.18
C ARG A 274 0.04 -6.21 12.88
N ILE A 275 1.37 -6.14 12.95
CA ILE A 275 2.22 -6.13 11.74
C ILE A 275 2.29 -7.57 11.21
N VAL A 276 1.82 -7.77 9.98
CA VAL A 276 1.68 -9.09 9.35
C VAL A 276 2.29 -9.15 7.94
N GLY A 277 2.81 -8.02 7.46
CA GLY A 277 3.55 -7.93 6.21
C GLY A 277 4.97 -8.46 6.36
N GLY A 278 5.98 -7.64 6.08
CA GLY A 278 7.38 -8.00 6.18
C GLY A 278 8.06 -8.19 4.82
N GLU A 279 9.29 -8.70 4.83
CA GLU A 279 10.18 -8.77 3.66
C GLU A 279 10.49 -7.45 2.97
N THR A 280 10.18 -6.34 3.64
CA THR A 280 10.56 -5.00 3.21
C THR A 280 12.05 -4.73 3.51
N PRO A 281 12.66 -3.71 2.88
CA PRO A 281 14.04 -3.32 3.19
C PRO A 281 14.30 -3.07 4.69
N LYS A 282 13.27 -2.67 5.45
CA LYS A 282 13.38 -2.37 6.89
C LYS A 282 13.71 -3.59 7.73
N THR A 283 13.36 -4.79 7.29
CA THR A 283 13.63 -6.03 8.02
C THR A 283 14.83 -6.79 7.45
N GLN A 284 15.63 -6.16 6.59
CA GLN A 284 16.76 -6.81 5.91
C GLN A 284 17.76 -7.44 6.88
N GLY A 285 18.14 -6.75 7.96
CA GLY A 285 19.07 -7.27 8.96
C GLY A 285 18.55 -8.54 9.63
N MET A 286 17.27 -8.57 10.02
CA MET A 286 16.61 -9.79 10.54
C MET A 286 16.60 -10.92 9.51
N ARG A 287 16.26 -10.62 8.25
CA ARG A 287 16.21 -11.62 7.17
C ARG A 287 17.58 -12.22 6.83
N SER A 288 18.62 -11.41 6.96
CA SER A 288 20.00 -11.81 6.68
C SER A 288 20.68 -12.41 7.90
N ASN A 289 20.02 -12.50 9.06
CA ASN A 289 20.58 -13.07 10.27
C ASN A 289 20.51 -14.62 10.21
N PRO A 290 21.63 -15.33 10.04
CA PRO A 290 21.61 -16.80 9.96
C PRO A 290 21.35 -17.47 11.31
N ALA A 291 21.40 -16.71 12.42
CA ALA A 291 21.26 -17.23 13.78
C ALA A 291 19.81 -17.25 14.28
N ALA A 292 18.86 -16.70 13.53
CA ALA A 292 17.44 -16.64 13.90
C ALA A 292 16.55 -17.07 12.73
N ASP A 293 15.43 -17.72 13.05
CA ASP A 293 14.35 -17.88 12.06
C ASP A 293 13.65 -16.54 11.85
N TYR A 294 13.49 -16.14 10.59
CA TYR A 294 12.91 -14.84 10.26
C TYR A 294 11.46 -14.73 10.71
N GLU A 295 10.66 -15.78 10.56
CA GLU A 295 9.23 -15.73 10.89
C GLU A 295 9.01 -15.67 12.40
N ASP A 296 9.85 -16.36 13.17
CA ASP A 296 9.80 -16.31 14.63
C ASP A 296 10.25 -14.94 15.16
N ALA A 297 11.34 -14.39 14.62
CA ALA A 297 11.78 -13.03 14.95
C ALA A 297 10.76 -11.97 14.51
N PHE A 298 10.12 -12.15 13.35
CA PHE A 298 9.09 -11.24 12.86
C PHE A 298 7.81 -11.28 13.73
N ALA A 299 7.47 -12.43 14.31
CA ALA A 299 6.32 -12.54 15.21
C ALA A 299 6.43 -11.60 16.44
N GLU A 300 7.65 -11.37 16.93
CA GLU A 300 7.93 -10.40 17.99
C GLU A 300 7.66 -8.96 17.52
N LEU A 301 8.16 -8.58 16.33
CA LEU A 301 7.85 -7.29 15.70
C LEU A 301 6.35 -7.12 15.49
N GLY A 302 5.66 -8.18 15.07
CA GLY A 302 4.21 -8.23 14.93
C GLY A 302 3.46 -7.80 16.20
N GLY A 303 4.02 -8.09 17.38
CA GLY A 303 3.49 -7.74 18.70
C GLY A 303 3.85 -6.34 19.19
N LEU A 304 4.25 -5.40 18.32
CA LEU A 304 4.66 -4.04 18.72
C LEU A 304 3.66 -3.37 19.67
N LEU A 305 2.35 -3.48 19.42
CA LEU A 305 1.36 -2.82 20.28
C LEU A 305 1.25 -3.42 21.68
N GLU A 306 1.48 -4.73 21.83
CA GLU A 306 1.54 -5.40 23.13
C GLU A 306 2.68 -4.82 23.98
N ARG A 307 3.77 -4.40 23.33
CA ARG A 307 4.92 -3.72 23.96
C ARG A 307 4.65 -2.26 24.33
N LEU A 308 3.78 -1.57 23.58
CA LEU A 308 3.42 -0.17 23.84
C LEU A 308 2.28 -0.01 24.86
N GLN A 309 1.44 -1.03 25.02
CA GLN A 309 0.29 -1.01 25.93
C GLN A 309 0.61 -0.58 27.37
N PRO A 310 1.74 -1.01 28.00
CA PRO A 310 2.08 -0.57 29.36
C PRO A 310 2.35 0.93 29.52
N LEU A 311 2.53 1.67 28.42
CA LEU A 311 2.74 3.13 28.41
C LEU A 311 1.41 3.91 28.34
N CYS A 312 0.29 3.19 28.23
CA CYS A 312 -1.05 3.76 28.10
C CYS A 312 -1.86 3.51 29.38
N ARG A 313 -2.89 4.32 29.59
CA ARG A 313 -3.86 4.12 30.68
C ARG A 313 -4.71 2.88 30.39
N GLU A 314 -5.23 2.25 31.44
CA GLU A 314 -6.26 1.21 31.27
C GLU A 314 -7.46 1.77 30.49
N GLY A 315 -7.88 1.07 29.43
CA GLY A 315 -8.95 1.53 28.54
C GLY A 315 -8.56 2.64 27.55
N ALA A 316 -7.27 3.00 27.46
CA ALA A 316 -6.78 3.95 26.46
C ALA A 316 -7.05 3.47 25.01
N ALA A 317 -7.20 4.42 24.10
CA ALA A 317 -7.36 4.13 22.68
C ALA A 317 -5.98 3.91 22.04
N LEU A 318 -5.60 2.65 21.85
CA LEU A 318 -4.31 2.23 21.29
C LEU A 318 -4.53 1.47 19.98
N HIS A 319 -4.12 2.07 18.87
CA HIS A 319 -4.35 1.49 17.53
C HIS A 319 -3.20 1.75 16.56
N MET A 320 -3.06 0.84 15.60
CA MET A 320 -2.03 0.90 14.57
C MET A 320 -2.60 0.50 13.22
N THR A 321 -2.11 1.14 12.16
CA THR A 321 -2.41 0.73 10.79
C THR A 321 -1.30 1.15 9.83
N ASN A 322 -1.45 0.78 8.56
CA ASN A 322 -0.53 1.14 7.50
C ASN A 322 -0.49 2.67 7.26
N ASP A 323 0.69 3.19 6.94
CA ASP A 323 0.96 4.59 6.65
C ASP A 323 0.08 5.19 5.54
N GLY A 324 -0.23 4.41 4.50
CA GLY A 324 -1.14 4.80 3.43
C GLY A 324 -2.57 5.03 3.92
N HIS A 325 -3.07 4.19 4.84
CA HIS A 325 -4.38 4.40 5.45
C HIS A 325 -4.38 5.60 6.40
N ILE A 326 -3.31 5.81 7.17
CA ILE A 326 -3.18 7.02 7.99
C ILE A 326 -3.13 8.28 7.13
N ALA A 327 -2.44 8.26 5.98
CA ALA A 327 -2.43 9.39 5.06
C ALA A 327 -3.85 9.71 4.55
N ALA A 328 -4.61 8.69 4.13
CA ALA A 328 -6.01 8.86 3.73
C ALA A 328 -6.90 9.38 4.87
N PHE A 329 -6.73 8.82 6.07
CA PHE A 329 -7.43 9.25 7.27
C PHE A 329 -7.17 10.71 7.59
N THR A 330 -5.89 11.10 7.57
CA THR A 330 -5.44 12.46 7.86
C THR A 330 -6.12 13.46 6.93
N ALA A 331 -6.02 13.23 5.62
CA ALA A 331 -6.62 14.13 4.64
C ALA A 331 -8.16 14.18 4.74
N ALA A 332 -8.80 13.02 4.95
CA ALA A 332 -10.25 12.97 5.15
C ALA A 332 -10.67 13.74 6.41
N ALA A 333 -9.90 13.65 7.50
CA ALA A 333 -10.18 14.37 8.74
C ALA A 333 -10.12 15.90 8.53
N GLU A 334 -9.11 16.39 7.83
CA GLU A 334 -8.98 17.82 7.54
C GLU A 334 -10.08 18.34 6.58
N LEU A 335 -10.43 17.56 5.56
CA LEU A 335 -11.56 17.86 4.67
C LEU A 335 -12.90 17.88 5.43
N ALA A 336 -13.11 16.90 6.32
CA ALA A 336 -14.28 16.84 7.17
C ALA A 336 -14.35 18.02 8.15
N TRP A 337 -13.20 18.49 8.65
CA TRP A 337 -13.13 19.63 9.56
C TRP A 337 -13.41 20.97 8.86
N SER A 338 -12.86 21.16 7.66
CA SER A 338 -13.02 22.40 6.87
C SER A 338 -14.42 22.57 6.27
N GLY A 339 -15.12 21.49 5.96
CA GLY A 339 -16.38 21.54 5.22
C GLY A 339 -17.26 20.33 5.42
N LYS A 340 -18.19 20.09 4.49
CA LYS A 340 -19.09 18.93 4.50
C LYS A 340 -18.86 18.07 3.24
N PRO A 341 -17.71 17.39 3.12
CA PRO A 341 -17.48 16.49 2.00
C PRO A 341 -18.48 15.32 2.04
N ASP A 342 -18.84 14.81 0.87
CA ASP A 342 -19.61 13.59 0.75
C ASP A 342 -18.69 12.37 0.82
N PHE A 343 -18.67 11.74 1.99
CA PHE A 343 -17.94 10.51 2.24
C PHE A 343 -18.87 9.30 2.45
N SER A 344 -20.11 9.33 1.94
CA SER A 344 -21.05 8.22 2.11
C SER A 344 -20.57 6.90 1.47
N GLY A 345 -19.68 7.01 0.48
CA GLY A 345 -19.03 5.89 -0.20
C GLY A 345 -17.67 5.50 0.37
N GLY A 346 -17.22 6.14 1.46
CA GLY A 346 -15.86 6.01 1.98
C GLY A 346 -14.86 6.89 1.25
N VAL A 347 -13.58 6.71 1.58
CA VAL A 347 -12.46 7.46 1.01
C VAL A 347 -11.43 6.48 0.46
N ILE A 348 -10.98 6.72 -0.77
CA ILE A 348 -9.86 5.99 -1.36
C ILE A 348 -8.81 7.00 -1.80
N ALA A 349 -7.61 6.83 -1.27
CA ALA A 349 -6.46 7.66 -1.53
C ALA A 349 -5.39 6.89 -2.30
N HIS A 350 -4.68 7.56 -3.20
CA HIS A 350 -3.48 7.03 -3.83
C HIS A 350 -2.33 8.03 -3.71
N ALA A 351 -1.18 7.55 -3.25
CA ALA A 351 0.05 8.31 -3.28
C ALA A 351 0.80 8.02 -4.59
N LEU A 352 1.03 9.07 -5.39
CA LEU A 352 1.80 9.01 -6.63
C LEU A 352 3.15 9.69 -6.40
N GLY A 353 4.12 8.90 -5.94
CA GLY A 353 5.47 9.34 -5.62
C GLY A 353 6.54 8.55 -6.36
N THR A 354 7.56 8.13 -5.62
CA THR A 354 8.54 7.14 -6.11
C THR A 354 7.84 5.82 -6.41
N ASP A 355 6.95 5.40 -5.50
CA ASP A 355 6.09 4.23 -5.64
C ASP A 355 4.61 4.64 -5.57
N PHE A 356 3.74 3.69 -5.92
CA PHE A 356 2.30 3.78 -5.75
C PHE A 356 1.91 3.34 -4.33
N GLY A 357 1.25 4.21 -3.58
CA GLY A 357 0.66 3.88 -2.27
C GLY A 357 -0.87 3.95 -2.32
N MET A 358 -1.53 3.30 -1.37
CA MET A 358 -3.00 3.32 -1.26
C MET A 358 -3.44 3.50 0.19
N GLY A 359 -4.53 4.24 0.36
CA GLY A 359 -5.27 4.32 1.61
C GLY A 359 -6.77 4.11 1.37
N PHE A 360 -7.47 3.56 2.37
CA PHE A 360 -8.89 3.23 2.26
C PHE A 360 -9.56 3.46 3.61
N LEU A 361 -10.71 4.14 3.58
CA LEU A 361 -11.64 4.25 4.71
C LEU A 361 -13.02 3.83 4.22
N ALA A 362 -13.66 2.91 4.94
CA ALA A 362 -15.05 2.55 4.71
C ALA A 362 -15.99 3.68 5.15
N PRO A 363 -17.27 3.69 4.74
CA PRO A 363 -18.24 4.73 5.12
C PRO A 363 -18.47 4.91 6.63
N ASP A 364 -18.05 3.96 7.45
CA ASP A 364 -18.10 4.04 8.91
C ASP A 364 -16.74 4.41 9.53
N GLY A 365 -15.70 4.64 8.74
CA GLY A 365 -14.34 4.96 9.21
C GLY A 365 -13.45 3.75 9.43
N THR A 366 -13.98 2.52 9.39
CA THR A 366 -13.14 1.34 9.51
C THR A 366 -12.21 1.21 8.30
N ILE A 367 -11.04 0.62 8.54
CA ILE A 367 -10.11 0.22 7.49
C ILE A 367 -10.37 -1.27 7.21
N PRO A 368 -10.49 -1.71 5.95
CA PRO A 368 -10.61 -3.11 5.62
C PRO A 368 -9.43 -3.92 6.17
N GLU A 369 -9.74 -5.01 6.87
CA GLU A 369 -8.75 -5.91 7.48
C GLU A 369 -8.12 -6.86 6.43
N MET A 370 -7.49 -6.27 5.42
CA MET A 370 -6.91 -6.93 4.25
C MET A 370 -5.59 -6.24 3.82
N PRO A 371 -4.63 -6.94 3.19
CA PRO A 371 -3.31 -6.34 2.92
C PRO A 371 -3.31 -5.16 1.96
N MET A 372 -4.16 -5.20 0.92
CA MET A 372 -4.27 -4.14 -0.09
C MET A 372 -2.94 -3.73 -0.73
N GLU A 373 -2.09 -4.72 -1.05
CA GLU A 373 -0.77 -4.50 -1.67
C GLU A 373 -0.86 -4.24 -3.18
N LEU A 374 -1.59 -3.17 -3.53
CA LEU A 374 -1.99 -2.85 -4.90
C LEU A 374 -0.80 -2.47 -5.80
N TYR A 375 0.32 -2.02 -5.23
CA TYR A 375 1.50 -1.66 -6.02
C TYR A 375 2.10 -2.86 -6.76
N ASP A 376 1.85 -4.08 -6.28
CA ASP A 376 2.34 -5.30 -6.92
C ASP A 376 1.30 -5.92 -7.85
N PHE A 377 0.12 -5.32 -8.01
CA PHE A 377 -0.89 -5.80 -8.96
C PHE A 377 -0.32 -5.95 -10.36
N LEU A 378 -0.56 -7.11 -10.95
CA LEU A 378 -0.21 -7.44 -12.31
C LEU A 378 -1.31 -6.89 -13.20
N LEU A 379 -0.99 -5.80 -13.90
CA LEU A 379 -1.94 -5.08 -14.75
C LEU A 379 -1.78 -5.44 -16.21
N ASP A 380 -0.56 -5.74 -16.63
CA ASP A 380 -0.22 -6.03 -18.01
C ASP A 380 0.07 -7.52 -18.16
N MET A 381 -0.45 -8.13 -19.22
CA MET A 381 -0.18 -9.48 -19.70
C MET A 381 0.68 -9.51 -20.98
N GLY A 382 0.95 -8.35 -21.58
CA GLY A 382 1.72 -8.17 -22.80
C GLY A 382 3.11 -7.56 -22.58
N SER A 383 3.54 -6.66 -23.46
CA SER A 383 4.86 -6.02 -23.41
C SER A 383 6.03 -7.00 -23.22
N PHE A 384 6.02 -8.10 -23.96
CA PHE A 384 7.01 -9.18 -23.81
C PHE A 384 8.47 -8.71 -23.96
N PRO A 385 8.84 -7.90 -24.97
CA PRO A 385 10.22 -7.39 -25.09
C PRO A 385 10.70 -6.65 -23.84
N GLN A 386 9.83 -5.86 -23.20
CA GLN A 386 10.16 -5.12 -21.98
C GLN A 386 10.29 -6.03 -20.75
N ARG A 387 9.59 -7.18 -20.73
CA ARG A 387 9.70 -8.16 -19.64
C ARG A 387 11.02 -8.91 -19.65
N GLU A 388 11.62 -9.09 -20.81
CA GLU A 388 12.93 -9.76 -20.91
C GLU A 388 14.05 -8.91 -20.31
N LEU A 389 13.88 -7.58 -20.27
CA LEU A 389 14.86 -6.66 -19.69
C LEU A 389 14.98 -6.84 -18.17
N PRO A 390 16.19 -6.75 -17.59
CA PRO A 390 16.41 -6.83 -16.15
C PRO A 390 15.50 -5.87 -15.39
N ALA A 391 15.03 -6.26 -14.20
CA ALA A 391 14.09 -5.44 -13.44
C ALA A 391 14.63 -4.04 -13.15
N ALA A 392 15.95 -3.85 -13.01
CA ALA A 392 16.55 -2.53 -12.77
C ALA A 392 16.60 -1.61 -14.01
N ASP A 393 16.35 -2.13 -15.22
CA ASP A 393 16.36 -1.34 -16.44
C ASP A 393 15.11 -0.44 -16.52
N LEU A 394 15.31 0.84 -16.87
CA LEU A 394 14.27 1.85 -17.01
C LEU A 394 13.14 1.42 -17.94
N ARG A 395 13.46 0.66 -18.98
CA ARG A 395 12.49 0.21 -20.00
C ARG A 395 11.70 -1.02 -19.52
N SER A 396 12.16 -1.69 -18.47
CA SER A 396 11.54 -2.91 -17.97
C SER A 396 10.15 -2.64 -17.43
N THR A 397 9.25 -3.58 -17.66
CA THR A 397 7.95 -3.62 -17.00
C THR A 397 8.00 -4.39 -15.69
N ARG A 398 9.12 -5.08 -15.36
CA ARG A 398 9.31 -5.81 -14.11
C ARG A 398 9.77 -4.89 -12.97
N ASN A 399 9.27 -5.09 -11.77
CA ASN A 399 9.72 -4.36 -10.58
C ASN A 399 10.83 -5.12 -9.83
N GLU A 400 11.69 -4.39 -9.11
CA GLU A 400 12.87 -4.92 -8.42
C GLU A 400 12.52 -5.76 -7.19
N ASN A 401 11.31 -5.59 -6.62
CA ASN A 401 10.87 -6.33 -5.45
C ASN A 401 10.52 -7.78 -5.83
N SER A 402 9.56 -7.98 -6.71
CA SER A 402 9.03 -9.30 -7.08
C SER A 402 9.69 -9.88 -8.33
N GLY A 403 10.30 -9.05 -9.18
CA GLY A 403 10.68 -9.44 -10.53
C GLY A 403 9.48 -9.65 -11.46
N LEU A 404 8.28 -9.18 -11.09
CA LEU A 404 7.04 -9.33 -11.87
C LEU A 404 6.60 -8.00 -12.49
N PRO A 405 5.76 -8.03 -13.55
CA PRO A 405 5.26 -6.83 -14.20
C PRO A 405 4.12 -6.14 -13.42
N GLY A 406 4.45 -5.61 -12.25
CA GLY A 406 3.49 -5.00 -11.31
C GLY A 406 3.21 -3.50 -11.55
N ALA A 407 2.16 -3.00 -10.90
CA ALA A 407 1.65 -1.64 -11.03
C ALA A 407 2.70 -0.54 -10.76
N ARG A 408 3.74 -0.82 -9.94
CA ARG A 408 4.91 0.07 -9.76
C ARG A 408 5.56 0.53 -11.07
N ARG A 409 5.46 -0.24 -12.16
CA ARG A 409 6.02 0.11 -13.48
C ARG A 409 5.03 0.81 -14.41
N TYR A 410 3.80 1.01 -13.95
CA TYR A 410 2.71 1.66 -14.65
C TYR A 410 2.21 2.92 -13.93
N LEU A 411 2.62 3.13 -12.67
CA LEU A 411 2.27 4.30 -11.88
C LEU A 411 3.54 4.95 -11.30
N GLY A 412 3.44 6.19 -10.85
CA GLY A 412 4.54 6.92 -10.22
C GLY A 412 5.73 7.24 -11.14
N GLN A 413 6.88 7.54 -10.53
CA GLN A 413 8.09 7.99 -11.23
C GLN A 413 8.62 6.98 -12.26
N ALA A 414 8.66 5.70 -11.89
CA ALA A 414 9.18 4.65 -12.77
C ALA A 414 8.38 4.57 -14.09
N ALA A 415 7.05 4.69 -14.00
CA ALA A 415 6.21 4.75 -15.18
C ALA A 415 6.48 6.02 -16.01
N ALA A 416 6.55 7.19 -15.37
CA ALA A 416 6.80 8.44 -16.08
C ALA A 416 8.10 8.41 -16.90
N PHE A 417 9.19 7.88 -16.32
CA PHE A 417 10.47 7.77 -17.03
C PHE A 417 10.42 6.73 -18.14
N ARG A 418 9.84 5.56 -17.89
CA ARG A 418 9.67 4.52 -18.92
C ARG A 418 8.85 5.04 -20.11
N LEU A 419 7.73 5.71 -19.82
CA LEU A 419 6.82 6.27 -20.83
C LEU A 419 7.46 7.44 -21.59
N ALA A 420 8.27 8.26 -20.92
CA ALA A 420 9.03 9.31 -21.57
C ALA A 420 10.05 8.72 -22.55
N TRP A 421 10.79 7.69 -22.13
CA TRP A 421 11.73 6.99 -23.02
C TRP A 421 11.04 6.30 -24.20
N ASP A 422 9.90 5.65 -23.97
CA ASP A 422 9.11 4.97 -25.00
C ASP A 422 8.55 5.95 -26.04
N GLY A 423 8.16 7.17 -25.62
CA GLY A 423 7.62 8.20 -26.51
C GLY A 423 8.68 9.05 -27.20
N ASP A 424 9.58 9.66 -26.41
CA ASP A 424 10.68 10.50 -26.89
C ASP A 424 11.86 10.46 -25.89
N PRO A 425 12.90 9.64 -26.14
CA PRO A 425 14.10 9.57 -25.30
C PRO A 425 14.79 10.91 -25.04
N ALA A 426 14.62 11.92 -25.92
CA ALA A 426 15.24 13.24 -25.74
C ALA A 426 14.71 13.97 -24.49
N LEU A 427 13.49 13.66 -24.03
CA LEU A 427 12.93 14.18 -22.78
C LEU A 427 13.77 13.81 -21.54
N LEU A 428 14.58 12.76 -21.64
CA LEU A 428 15.44 12.28 -20.55
C LEU A 428 16.92 12.59 -20.75
N ALA A 429 17.26 13.41 -21.76
CA ALA A 429 18.63 13.82 -22.02
C ALA A 429 19.27 14.47 -20.79
N GLY A 430 20.45 13.98 -20.39
CA GLY A 430 21.17 14.43 -19.18
C GLY A 430 20.68 13.82 -17.86
N PHE A 431 19.53 13.12 -17.86
CA PHE A 431 19.00 12.42 -16.69
C PHE A 431 19.30 10.92 -16.68
N THR A 432 19.43 10.29 -17.84
CA THR A 432 19.72 8.85 -17.94
C THR A 432 21.22 8.54 -17.90
N GLN A 433 21.54 7.34 -17.44
CA GLN A 433 22.86 6.76 -17.49
C GLN A 433 22.77 5.32 -18.00
N GLU A 434 23.68 4.94 -18.89
CA GLU A 434 23.90 3.54 -19.26
C GLU A 434 25.15 3.03 -18.55
N ARG A 435 25.01 1.92 -17.82
CA ARG A 435 26.10 1.25 -17.12
C ARG A 435 25.87 -0.25 -17.12
N ASP A 436 26.87 -1.03 -17.49
CA ASP A 436 26.81 -2.50 -17.50
C ASP A 436 25.61 -3.04 -18.32
N GLY A 437 25.26 -2.34 -19.41
CA GLY A 437 24.11 -2.67 -20.28
C GLY A 437 22.74 -2.31 -19.71
N LEU A 438 22.68 -1.63 -18.56
CA LEU A 438 21.45 -1.16 -17.92
C LEU A 438 21.25 0.34 -18.16
N LEU A 439 20.09 0.70 -18.70
CA LEU A 439 19.65 2.09 -18.77
C LEU A 439 18.90 2.46 -17.49
N THR A 440 19.33 3.51 -16.80
CA THR A 440 18.71 3.92 -15.51
C THR A 440 18.59 5.43 -15.39
N VAL A 441 17.75 5.89 -14.47
CA VAL A 441 17.80 7.27 -13.92
C VAL A 441 18.39 7.17 -12.50
N PRO A 442 19.61 7.70 -12.28
CA PRO A 442 20.28 7.70 -10.99
C PRO A 442 19.40 8.30 -9.88
N ALA A 443 19.50 7.76 -8.66
CA ALA A 443 18.58 8.09 -7.56
C ALA A 443 18.50 9.59 -7.26
N GLU A 444 19.64 10.27 -7.27
CA GLU A 444 19.79 11.71 -7.07
C GLU A 444 19.15 12.55 -8.18
N LYS A 445 19.04 11.99 -9.40
CA LYS A 445 18.43 12.65 -10.56
C LYS A 445 16.94 12.40 -10.72
N ARG A 446 16.35 11.41 -10.02
CA ARG A 446 14.92 11.05 -10.18
C ARG A 446 13.98 12.22 -9.89
N LYS A 447 14.16 12.91 -8.75
CA LYS A 447 13.33 14.08 -8.39
C LYS A 447 13.47 15.22 -9.41
N PRO A 448 14.69 15.68 -9.78
CA PRO A 448 14.88 16.64 -10.86
C PRO A 448 14.29 16.22 -12.21
N CYS A 449 14.46 14.95 -12.59
CA CYS A 449 13.96 14.42 -13.85
C CYS A 449 12.42 14.49 -13.93
N LEU A 450 11.72 14.06 -12.88
CA LEU A 450 10.26 14.18 -12.84
C LEU A 450 9.82 15.65 -12.92
N ALA A 451 10.49 16.55 -12.18
CA ALA A 451 10.17 17.97 -12.24
C ALA A 451 10.37 18.55 -13.65
N HIS A 452 11.43 18.13 -14.35
CA HIS A 452 11.67 18.50 -15.74
C HIS A 452 10.53 18.05 -16.66
N LEU A 453 10.10 16.78 -16.56
CA LEU A 453 8.96 16.27 -17.34
C LEU A 453 7.67 17.05 -17.06
N MET A 454 7.39 17.35 -15.79
CA MET A 454 6.23 18.15 -15.40
C MET A 454 6.27 19.55 -16.02
N THR A 455 7.42 20.22 -15.95
CA THR A 455 7.63 21.54 -16.58
C THR A 455 7.43 21.47 -18.09
N GLN A 456 8.00 20.46 -18.77
CA GLN A 456 7.81 20.28 -20.22
C GLN A 456 6.33 20.09 -20.58
N ALA A 457 5.60 19.26 -19.83
CA ALA A 457 4.17 19.04 -20.05
C ALA A 457 3.35 20.33 -19.82
N ALA A 458 3.66 21.08 -18.77
CA ALA A 458 3.02 22.38 -18.47
C ALA A 458 3.32 23.43 -19.55
N GLN A 459 4.49 23.37 -20.18
CA GLN A 459 4.89 24.23 -21.31
C GLN A 459 4.31 23.79 -22.66
N GLY A 460 3.56 22.69 -22.71
CA GLY A 460 2.88 22.24 -23.94
C GLY A 460 3.66 21.22 -24.78
N ASN A 461 4.75 20.65 -24.28
CA ASN A 461 5.47 19.59 -25.02
C ASN A 461 4.56 18.36 -25.16
N ALA A 462 4.20 18.00 -26.40
CA ALA A 462 3.24 16.93 -26.68
C ALA A 462 3.66 15.56 -26.12
N ALA A 463 4.94 15.19 -26.24
CA ALA A 463 5.44 13.91 -25.74
C ALA A 463 5.40 13.87 -24.21
N ALA A 464 5.81 14.95 -23.53
CA ALA A 464 5.71 15.04 -22.07
C ALA A 464 4.25 15.04 -21.59
N GLN A 465 3.33 15.72 -22.29
CA GLN A 465 1.91 15.68 -21.95
C GLN A 465 1.34 14.26 -22.06
N GLU A 466 1.75 13.52 -23.09
CA GLU A 466 1.31 12.15 -23.30
C GLU A 466 1.81 11.18 -22.23
N VAL A 467 2.97 11.46 -21.61
CA VAL A 467 3.42 10.70 -20.42
C VAL A 467 2.38 10.77 -19.30
N PHE A 468 1.95 11.97 -18.92
CA PHE A 468 0.96 12.13 -17.84
C PHE A 468 -0.41 11.60 -18.25
N ARG A 469 -0.83 11.80 -19.51
CA ARG A 469 -2.08 11.20 -19.99
C ARG A 469 -2.05 9.67 -19.93
N ARG A 470 -0.94 9.03 -20.32
CA ARG A 470 -0.77 7.57 -20.18
C ARG A 470 -0.79 7.12 -18.71
N VAL A 471 -0.14 7.84 -17.80
CA VAL A 471 -0.24 7.54 -16.35
C VAL A 471 -1.70 7.63 -15.88
N GLY A 472 -2.45 8.64 -16.34
CA GLY A 472 -3.91 8.75 -16.11
C GLY A 472 -4.67 7.50 -16.56
N ARG A 473 -4.41 6.99 -17.77
CA ARG A 473 -5.00 5.73 -18.25
C ARG A 473 -4.64 4.56 -17.33
N HIS A 474 -3.41 4.51 -16.84
CA HIS A 474 -2.96 3.44 -15.96
C HIS A 474 -3.67 3.49 -14.59
N ILE A 475 -4.01 4.68 -14.08
CA ILE A 475 -4.90 4.87 -12.91
C ILE A 475 -6.29 4.28 -13.21
N GLY A 476 -6.84 4.51 -14.41
CA GLY A 476 -8.10 3.90 -14.81
C GLY A 476 -8.03 2.36 -14.84
N GLN A 477 -6.93 1.79 -15.34
CA GLN A 477 -6.75 0.33 -15.41
C GLN A 477 -6.61 -0.32 -14.03
N ILE A 478 -5.83 0.26 -13.12
CA ILE A 478 -5.76 -0.25 -11.75
C ILE A 478 -7.10 -0.14 -11.03
N ASN A 479 -7.89 0.91 -11.29
CA ASN A 479 -9.24 1.03 -10.73
C ASN A 479 -10.17 -0.09 -11.22
N ARG A 480 -10.12 -0.44 -12.52
CA ARG A 480 -10.88 -1.59 -13.07
C ARG A 480 -10.47 -2.91 -12.43
N GLU A 481 -9.19 -3.06 -12.10
CA GLU A 481 -8.69 -4.25 -11.40
C GLU A 481 -9.08 -4.29 -9.91
N MET A 482 -9.06 -3.13 -9.24
CA MET A 482 -9.48 -3.00 -7.84
C MET A 482 -10.98 -3.26 -7.66
N ALA A 483 -11.82 -2.87 -8.62
CA ALA A 483 -13.28 -2.92 -8.49
C ALA A 483 -13.83 -4.29 -8.04
N PRO A 484 -13.52 -5.43 -8.70
CA PRO A 484 -13.99 -6.73 -8.25
C PRO A 484 -13.34 -7.21 -6.94
N LEU A 485 -12.17 -6.67 -6.58
CA LEU A 485 -11.39 -7.13 -5.42
C LEU A 485 -11.74 -6.38 -4.13
N LEU A 486 -12.04 -5.10 -4.22
CA LEU A 486 -12.27 -4.24 -3.05
C LEU A 486 -13.70 -3.69 -2.96
N LEU A 487 -14.49 -3.80 -4.04
CA LEU A 487 -15.88 -3.32 -4.10
C LEU A 487 -16.03 -1.87 -3.58
N PRO A 488 -15.25 -0.91 -4.11
CA PRO A 488 -15.28 0.46 -3.63
C PRO A 488 -16.66 1.08 -3.83
N ARG A 489 -17.16 1.81 -2.82
CA ARG A 489 -18.49 2.44 -2.84
C ARG A 489 -18.46 3.92 -3.26
N THR A 490 -17.30 4.39 -3.71
CA THR A 490 -17.09 5.74 -4.20
C THR A 490 -16.39 5.69 -5.55
N ASN A 491 -16.73 6.63 -6.43
CA ASN A 491 -16.03 6.87 -7.70
C ASN A 491 -15.00 7.99 -7.60
N VAL A 492 -14.76 8.52 -6.40
CA VAL A 492 -13.73 9.54 -6.15
C VAL A 492 -12.43 8.86 -5.73
N ARG A 493 -11.30 9.27 -6.31
CA ARG A 493 -9.95 8.91 -5.86
C ARG A 493 -9.19 10.18 -5.51
N TYR A 494 -8.75 10.26 -4.26
CA TYR A 494 -7.90 11.34 -3.79
C TYR A 494 -6.45 11.02 -4.13
N LEU A 495 -5.81 11.88 -4.91
CA LEU A 495 -4.43 11.70 -5.35
C LEU A 495 -3.50 12.62 -4.57
N PHE A 496 -2.43 12.03 -4.03
CA PHE A 496 -1.38 12.70 -3.28
C PHE A 496 -0.04 12.60 -4.01
N GLY A 497 0.90 13.46 -3.62
CA GLY A 497 2.29 13.39 -4.07
C GLY A 497 2.62 14.33 -5.22
N ARG A 498 3.85 14.23 -5.72
CA ARG A 498 4.40 15.25 -6.64
C ARG A 498 3.63 15.39 -7.94
N PHE A 499 3.01 14.32 -8.43
CA PHE A 499 2.27 14.30 -9.70
C PHE A 499 1.07 15.24 -9.74
N VAL A 500 0.49 15.59 -8.59
CA VAL A 500 -0.70 16.45 -8.51
C VAL A 500 -0.38 17.92 -8.24
N LYS A 501 0.89 18.26 -7.96
CA LYS A 501 1.30 19.63 -7.59
C LYS A 501 1.29 20.61 -8.78
N GLU A 502 1.39 20.12 -10.01
CA GLU A 502 1.30 20.94 -11.22
C GLU A 502 -0.10 20.79 -11.85
N PRO A 503 -0.95 21.83 -11.85
CA PRO A 503 -2.33 21.73 -12.33
C PRO A 503 -2.45 21.24 -13.78
N ALA A 504 -1.51 21.63 -14.65
CA ALA A 504 -1.51 21.16 -16.04
C ALA A 504 -1.28 19.64 -16.12
N CYS A 505 -0.36 19.10 -15.33
CA CYS A 505 -0.10 17.66 -15.26
C CYS A 505 -1.30 16.92 -14.66
N PHE A 506 -1.91 17.47 -13.61
CA PHE A 506 -3.06 16.85 -12.97
C PHE A 506 -4.27 16.73 -13.92
N ARG A 507 -4.53 17.76 -14.74
CA ARG A 507 -5.58 17.69 -15.77
C ARG A 507 -5.33 16.57 -16.80
N LEU A 508 -4.08 16.36 -17.20
CA LEU A 508 -3.72 15.27 -18.12
C LEU A 508 -3.97 13.89 -17.49
N LEU A 509 -3.70 13.73 -16.18
CA LEU A 509 -4.06 12.51 -15.46
C LEU A 509 -5.57 12.27 -15.48
N GLN A 510 -6.37 13.32 -15.25
CA GLN A 510 -7.83 13.25 -15.32
C GLN A 510 -8.32 12.88 -16.72
N GLU A 511 -7.78 13.51 -17.77
CA GLU A 511 -8.09 13.18 -19.16
C GLU A 511 -7.86 11.70 -19.45
N GLY A 512 -6.64 11.21 -19.20
CA GLY A 512 -6.29 9.81 -19.46
C GLY A 512 -7.10 8.83 -18.62
N CYS A 513 -7.43 9.17 -17.38
CA CYS A 513 -8.25 8.31 -16.53
C CYS A 513 -9.67 8.16 -17.07
N ARG A 514 -10.29 9.28 -17.50
CA ARG A 514 -11.65 9.28 -18.07
C ARG A 514 -11.75 8.55 -19.40
N GLU A 515 -10.66 8.42 -20.15
CA GLU A 515 -10.64 7.57 -21.35
C GLU A 515 -10.85 6.08 -21.03
N ILE A 516 -10.50 5.64 -19.81
CA ILE A 516 -10.62 4.24 -19.38
C ILE A 516 -11.85 4.03 -18.49
N VAL A 517 -12.11 4.95 -17.56
CA VAL A 517 -13.23 4.89 -16.60
C VAL A 517 -13.88 6.28 -16.55
N PRO A 518 -14.83 6.59 -17.46
CA PRO A 518 -15.41 7.93 -17.61
C PRO A 518 -16.05 8.49 -16.33
N GLU A 519 -16.60 7.62 -15.50
CA GLU A 519 -17.28 7.94 -14.24
C GLU A 519 -16.33 8.18 -13.06
N LEU A 520 -15.04 7.85 -13.19
CA LEU A 520 -14.08 8.03 -12.11
C LEU A 520 -13.65 9.50 -12.01
N VAL A 521 -13.73 10.03 -10.80
CA VAL A 521 -13.31 11.39 -10.48
C VAL A 521 -11.98 11.33 -9.72
N LEU A 522 -10.97 12.04 -10.23
CA LEU A 522 -9.71 12.23 -9.52
C LEU A 522 -9.72 13.62 -8.88
N GLU A 523 -9.48 13.67 -7.58
CA GLU A 523 -9.32 14.91 -6.81
C GLU A 523 -7.88 15.02 -6.31
N ALA A 524 -7.27 16.18 -6.46
CA ALA A 524 -5.97 16.46 -5.87
C ALA A 524 -6.19 16.76 -4.39
N ALA A 525 -5.56 15.99 -3.52
CA ALA A 525 -5.54 16.28 -2.10
C ALA A 525 -4.26 17.09 -1.82
N ASP A 526 -4.43 18.38 -1.51
CA ASP A 526 -3.33 19.29 -1.24
C ASP A 526 -2.96 19.30 0.25
N GLU A 527 -1.66 19.44 0.53
CA GLU A 527 -1.09 19.60 1.87
C GLU A 527 -1.55 20.92 2.53
N GLU A 528 -2.12 21.86 1.76
CA GLU A 528 -2.68 23.13 2.26
C GLU A 528 -3.97 22.98 3.09
N LEU A 529 -4.59 21.79 3.09
CA LEU A 529 -5.75 21.46 3.93
C LEU A 529 -5.35 21.16 5.37
N SER A 530 -4.69 22.09 6.06
CA SER A 530 -4.28 21.94 7.47
C SER A 530 -5.06 22.87 8.37
N VAL A 531 -6.24 22.42 8.80
CA VAL A 531 -7.26 23.25 9.47
C VAL A 531 -7.63 22.79 10.87
N THR A 532 -7.30 21.55 11.26
CA THR A 532 -7.53 21.11 12.64
C THR A 532 -6.55 21.79 13.62
N PRO A 533 -6.94 21.99 14.90
CA PRO A 533 -6.11 22.73 15.85
C PRO A 533 -4.69 22.19 16.02
N LEU A 534 -4.51 20.87 16.09
CA LEU A 534 -3.16 20.29 16.25
C LEU A 534 -2.32 20.42 14.99
N MET A 535 -2.91 20.32 13.79
CA MET A 535 -2.20 20.55 12.53
C MET A 535 -1.70 22.00 12.43
N GLN A 536 -2.55 22.97 12.78
CA GLN A 536 -2.17 24.39 12.79
C GLN A 536 -1.07 24.70 13.80
N ALA A 537 -1.01 23.95 14.91
CA ALA A 537 0.01 24.12 15.95
C ALA A 537 1.42 23.66 15.52
N LEU A 538 1.57 22.88 14.45
CA LEU A 538 2.87 22.40 13.96
C LEU A 538 3.83 23.54 13.59
N ALA A 539 3.30 24.61 12.97
CA ALA A 539 4.12 25.76 12.58
C ALA A 539 4.79 26.44 13.79
N ALA A 540 4.10 26.49 14.93
CA ALA A 540 4.66 27.02 16.18
C ALA A 540 5.75 26.14 16.80
N LYS A 541 5.91 24.90 16.32
CA LYS A 541 7.03 23.99 16.65
C LYS A 541 8.17 24.04 15.64
N GLY A 542 8.10 24.92 14.63
CA GLY A 542 9.13 25.05 13.61
C GLY A 542 9.16 23.88 12.62
N VAL A 543 8.06 23.13 12.50
CA VAL A 543 7.95 21.98 11.58
C VAL A 543 6.74 22.14 10.65
N THR A 544 6.70 21.35 9.59
CA THR A 544 5.63 21.40 8.57
C THR A 544 4.65 20.24 8.69
N VAL A 545 3.47 20.40 8.10
CA VAL A 545 2.45 19.33 7.99
C VAL A 545 2.96 18.17 7.13
N ALA A 546 3.70 18.47 6.05
CA ALA A 546 4.33 17.44 5.24
C ALA A 546 5.34 16.57 6.01
N GLN A 547 5.88 17.09 7.13
CA GLN A 547 6.73 16.31 8.02
C GLN A 547 5.90 15.54 9.05
N PHE A 548 5.06 16.22 9.86
CA PHE A 548 4.46 15.61 11.06
C PHE A 548 2.96 15.32 10.96
N GLY A 549 2.32 15.60 9.82
CA GLY A 549 0.88 15.43 9.64
C GLY A 549 0.41 14.00 9.88
N GLN A 550 1.14 12.98 9.39
CA GLN A 550 0.79 11.58 9.63
C GLN A 550 0.89 11.19 11.11
N ALA A 551 1.81 11.76 11.89
CA ALA A 551 1.87 11.52 13.33
C ALA A 551 0.61 12.07 14.04
N ILE A 552 0.15 13.26 13.68
CA ILE A 552 -1.12 13.82 14.20
C ILE A 552 -2.32 12.99 13.70
N GLY A 553 -2.33 12.61 12.43
CA GLY A 553 -3.36 11.75 11.85
C GLY A 553 -3.47 10.40 12.54
N ALA A 554 -2.35 9.83 12.98
CA ALA A 554 -2.33 8.61 13.78
C ALA A 554 -3.06 8.81 15.13
N MET A 555 -2.90 9.96 15.79
CA MET A 555 -3.67 10.29 17.01
C MET A 555 -5.17 10.26 16.72
N TYR A 556 -5.59 10.94 15.65
CA TYR A 556 -7.00 11.01 15.28
C TYR A 556 -7.55 9.62 14.94
N TYR A 557 -6.79 8.82 14.18
CA TYR A 557 -7.17 7.45 13.87
C TYR A 557 -7.39 6.61 15.14
N ALA A 558 -6.45 6.66 16.09
CA ALA A 558 -6.60 5.93 17.35
C ALA A 558 -7.74 6.48 18.22
N ALA A 559 -7.97 7.80 18.19
CA ALA A 559 -9.04 8.44 18.93
C ALA A 559 -10.44 8.12 18.39
N MET A 560 -10.57 7.67 17.14
CA MET A 560 -11.86 7.27 16.58
C MET A 560 -12.39 6.05 17.34
N GLU A 561 -13.53 6.21 18.02
CA GLU A 561 -14.24 5.09 18.64
C GLU A 561 -14.53 4.04 17.55
N ARG A 562 -14.26 2.76 17.83
CA ARG A 562 -14.47 1.67 16.87
C ARG A 562 -15.82 1.02 17.05
#